data_AF-A0A101F2B2-F1
#
_entry.id   AF-A0A101F2B2-F1
#
_cell.length_a   1.000
_cell.length_b   1.000
_cell.length_c   1.000
_cell.angle_alpha   90.00
_cell.angle_beta   90.00
_cell.angle_gamma   90.00
#
_symmetry.space_group_name_H-M   'P 1'
#
loop_
_entity.id
_entity.type
_entity.pdbx_description
1 polymer ?
#
loop_
_entity_poly.entity_id
_entity_poly.type
_entity_poly.pdbx_seq_one_letter_code
_entity_poly.pdbx_strand_id
1 'polypeptide(L)'
;MRVGVDEAKRIMMEHFADTARRFGLSELYGYIYGVLFFEDEPLSLGKIAERTGYSLSHVSTALKLLENIGLVKRIKKPGDKRAYYTAIKNIREWRKEAYYKKIEEDVRQTRKNLLKALEAIGDDESEEAMKIKERIEFSLQRNAITERIINIFLKNEEEKVLRVLLECLEEKLNNI
;
A
#
# COMPACT_ATOMS: atom_id res chain seq x y z
N MET A 1 23.28 23.42 18.16
CA MET A 1 22.93 23.06 16.77
C MET A 1 22.39 21.63 16.60
N ARG A 2 22.76 20.63 17.43
CA ARG A 2 22.19 19.26 17.37
C ARG A 2 20.72 19.14 17.82
N VAL A 3 20.28 20.02 18.73
CA VAL A 3 18.91 20.03 19.30
C VAL A 3 17.82 20.05 18.22
N GLY A 4 18.00 20.80 17.13
CA GLY A 4 16.99 20.86 16.06
C GLY A 4 16.88 19.58 15.25
N VAL A 5 17.98 18.86 15.05
CA VAL A 5 17.99 17.59 14.29
C VAL A 5 17.34 16.49 15.11
N ASP A 6 17.67 16.41 16.41
CA ASP A 6 17.08 15.42 17.30
C ASP A 6 15.58 15.64 17.47
N GLU A 7 15.15 16.90 17.58
CA GLU A 7 13.72 17.26 17.63
C GLU A 7 12.99 16.92 16.32
N ALA A 8 13.60 17.22 15.15
CA ALA A 8 13.01 16.85 13.87
C ALA A 8 12.83 15.33 13.72
N LYS A 9 13.82 14.53 14.16
CA LYS A 9 13.70 13.07 14.20
C LYS A 9 12.58 12.62 15.13
N ARG A 10 12.44 13.23 16.32
CA ARG A 10 11.37 12.91 17.26
C ARG A 10 9.99 13.18 16.67
N ILE A 11 9.79 14.35 16.07
CA ILE A 11 8.53 14.74 15.40
C ILE A 11 8.16 13.72 14.32
N MET A 12 9.13 13.34 13.48
CA MET A 12 8.91 12.38 12.40
C MET A 12 8.61 10.96 12.93
N MET A 13 9.31 10.51 13.98
CA MET A 13 9.04 9.23 14.62
C MET A 13 7.59 9.17 15.14
N GLU A 14 7.14 10.24 15.79
CA GLU A 14 5.76 10.34 16.28
C GLU A 14 4.76 10.40 15.12
N HIS A 15 5.06 11.15 14.06
CA HIS A 15 4.23 11.18 12.86
C HIS A 15 4.02 9.79 12.25
N PHE A 16 5.07 8.96 12.17
CA PHE A 16 4.94 7.60 11.65
C PHE A 16 4.09 6.71 12.57
N ALA A 17 4.30 6.80 13.89
CA ALA A 17 3.49 6.08 14.88
C ALA A 17 2.01 6.48 14.81
N ASP A 18 1.73 7.79 14.79
CA ASP A 18 0.38 8.34 14.62
C ASP A 18 -0.27 7.90 13.32
N THR A 19 0.50 7.87 12.23
CA THR A 19 0.00 7.37 10.94
C THR A 19 -0.42 5.93 11.07
N ALA A 20 0.39 5.06 11.67
CA ALA A 20 0.00 3.67 11.90
C ALA A 20 -1.30 3.58 12.71
N ARG A 21 -1.43 4.35 13.79
CA ARG A 21 -2.66 4.41 14.61
C ARG A 21 -3.89 4.87 13.81
N ARG A 22 -3.75 5.89 12.95
CA ARG A 22 -4.84 6.36 12.07
C ARG A 22 -5.34 5.29 11.10
N PHE A 23 -4.47 4.38 10.69
CA PHE A 23 -4.83 3.23 9.86
C PHE A 23 -5.26 1.99 10.68
N GLY A 24 -5.50 2.13 11.98
CA GLY A 24 -5.93 1.03 12.87
C GLY A 24 -4.82 0.03 13.20
N LEU A 25 -3.56 0.40 12.97
CA LEU A 25 -2.39 -0.43 13.25
C LEU A 25 -1.74 0.00 14.57
N SER A 26 -0.94 -0.90 15.16
CA SER A 26 -0.09 -0.55 16.30
C SER A 26 0.95 0.52 15.91
N GLU A 27 1.26 1.42 16.83
CA GLU A 27 2.37 2.39 16.66
C GLU A 27 3.72 1.73 16.34
N LEU A 28 3.92 0.47 16.72
CA LEU A 28 5.11 -0.32 16.38
C LEU A 28 5.41 -0.31 14.87
N TYR A 29 4.39 -0.40 14.02
CA TYR A 29 4.60 -0.37 12.57
C TYR A 29 5.24 0.95 12.12
N GLY A 30 4.77 2.06 12.69
CA GLY A 30 5.32 3.39 12.48
C GLY A 30 6.74 3.53 13.02
N TYR A 31 6.99 3.05 14.24
CA TYR A 31 8.33 3.10 14.83
C TYR A 31 9.36 2.26 14.07
N ILE A 32 9.00 1.06 13.61
CA ILE A 32 9.89 0.24 12.76
C ILE A 32 10.21 0.97 11.47
N TYR A 33 9.20 1.52 10.79
CA TYR A 33 9.42 2.26 9.55
C TYR A 33 10.29 3.49 9.79
N GLY A 34 10.02 4.27 10.85
CA GLY A 34 10.80 5.44 11.23
C GLY A 34 12.26 5.12 11.55
N VAL A 35 12.52 4.05 12.30
CA VAL A 35 13.89 3.55 12.55
C VAL A 35 14.59 3.26 11.23
N LEU A 36 13.96 2.53 10.31
CA LEU A 36 14.57 2.19 9.03
C LEU A 36 14.67 3.38 8.07
N PHE A 37 13.80 4.38 8.20
CA PHE A 37 13.78 5.58 7.37
C PHE A 37 15.04 6.43 7.57
N PHE A 38 15.49 6.57 8.82
CA PHE A 38 16.67 7.37 9.17
C PHE A 38 18.01 6.66 9.01
N GLU A 39 18.02 5.36 8.73
CA GLU A 39 19.25 4.58 8.58
C GLU A 39 19.63 4.46 7.11
N ASP A 40 20.91 4.65 6.81
CA ASP A 40 21.43 4.52 5.45
C ASP A 40 21.72 3.05 5.09
N GLU A 41 22.09 2.24 6.09
CA GLU A 41 22.40 0.82 5.94
C GLU A 41 21.25 -0.08 6.43
N PRO A 42 21.02 -1.24 5.79
CA PRO A 42 20.02 -2.19 6.26
C PRO A 42 20.29 -2.68 7.68
N LEU A 43 19.26 -2.73 8.53
CA LEU A 43 19.34 -3.20 9.90
C LEU A 43 18.87 -4.64 10.05
N SER A 44 19.51 -5.38 10.95
CA SER A 44 19.05 -6.72 11.33
C SER A 44 17.79 -6.66 12.20
N LEU A 45 17.00 -7.75 12.22
CA LEU A 45 15.83 -7.88 13.09
C LEU A 45 16.14 -7.52 14.56
N GLY A 46 17.27 -8.01 15.08
CA GLY A 46 17.69 -7.74 16.46
C GLY A 46 17.98 -6.27 16.72
N LYS A 47 18.60 -5.56 15.77
CA LYS A 47 18.89 -4.14 15.94
C LYS A 47 17.62 -3.29 15.89
N ILE A 48 16.64 -3.68 15.09
CA ILE A 48 15.33 -3.02 15.04
C ILE A 48 14.59 -3.22 16.36
N ALA A 49 14.61 -4.44 16.92
CA ALA A 49 14.02 -4.73 18.23
C ALA A 49 14.67 -3.90 19.35
N GLU A 50 16.00 -3.83 19.38
CA GLU A 50 16.74 -2.99 20.33
C GLU A 50 16.35 -1.51 20.20
N ARG A 51 16.29 -0.96 18.98
CA ARG A 51 15.98 0.46 18.76
C ARG A 51 14.54 0.83 19.05
N THR A 52 13.61 -0.10 18.84
CA THR A 52 12.18 0.14 19.08
C THR A 52 11.77 -0.19 20.52
N GLY A 53 12.55 -1.01 21.23
CA GLY A 53 12.22 -1.49 22.59
C GLY A 53 11.20 -2.64 22.61
N TYR A 54 10.78 -3.15 21.46
CA TYR A 54 9.81 -4.25 21.37
C TYR A 54 10.50 -5.61 21.24
N SER A 55 9.77 -6.67 21.57
CA SER A 55 10.28 -8.04 21.45
C SER A 55 10.60 -8.42 20.00
N LEU A 56 11.59 -9.30 19.82
CA LEU A 56 11.97 -9.86 18.52
C LEU A 56 10.77 -10.47 17.76
N SER A 57 9.87 -11.15 18.48
CA SER A 57 8.67 -11.77 17.87
C SER A 57 7.68 -10.73 17.36
N HIS A 58 7.39 -9.68 18.14
CA HIS A 58 6.51 -8.59 17.71
C HIS A 58 7.09 -7.83 16.50
N VAL A 59 8.38 -7.52 16.55
CA VAL A 59 9.07 -6.83 15.45
C VAL A 59 9.09 -7.69 14.19
N SER A 60 9.32 -9.00 14.32
CA SER A 60 9.30 -9.94 13.18
C SER A 60 7.93 -10.00 12.51
N THR A 61 6.85 -10.09 13.31
CA THR A 61 5.47 -10.05 12.79
C THR A 61 5.18 -8.72 12.11
N ALA A 62 5.57 -7.60 12.72
CA ALA A 62 5.34 -6.28 12.16
C ALA A 62 6.11 -6.05 10.85
N LEU A 63 7.36 -6.50 10.78
CA LEU A 63 8.18 -6.46 9.56
C LEU A 63 7.55 -7.29 8.44
N LYS A 64 6.98 -8.47 8.70
CA LYS A 64 6.30 -9.26 7.67
C LYS A 64 5.14 -8.47 7.03
N LEU A 65 4.36 -7.74 7.82
CA LEU A 65 3.29 -6.91 7.29
C LEU A 65 3.85 -5.74 6.50
N LEU A 66 4.85 -5.02 7.03
CA LEU A 66 5.51 -3.90 6.33
C LEU A 66 6.16 -4.34 5.01
N GLU A 67 6.77 -5.52 4.99
CA GLU A 67 7.27 -6.19 3.77
C GLU A 67 6.12 -6.48 2.81
N ASN A 68 5.02 -7.05 3.29
CA ASN A 68 3.87 -7.37 2.45
C ASN A 68 3.25 -6.11 1.83
N ILE A 69 3.06 -5.03 2.59
CA ILE A 69 2.54 -3.77 2.03
C ILE A 69 3.62 -2.96 1.28
N GLY A 70 4.85 -3.47 1.21
CA GLY A 70 5.95 -2.93 0.41
C GLY A 70 6.68 -1.74 1.02
N LEU A 71 6.36 -1.32 2.24
CA LEU A 71 7.04 -0.20 2.90
C LEU A 71 8.46 -0.56 3.37
N VAL A 72 8.74 -1.85 3.55
CA VAL A 72 10.06 -2.37 3.95
C VAL A 72 10.51 -3.44 2.98
N LYS A 73 11.80 -3.49 2.70
CA LYS A 73 12.43 -4.54 1.89
C LYS A 73 13.40 -5.36 2.73
N ARG A 74 13.29 -6.68 2.64
CA ARG A 74 14.29 -7.60 3.20
C ARG A 74 15.48 -7.76 2.26
N ILE A 75 16.67 -7.68 2.84
CA ILE A 75 17.96 -7.84 2.20
C ILE A 75 18.66 -9.07 2.79
N LYS A 76 19.23 -9.90 1.92
CA LYS A 76 20.15 -10.99 2.30
C LYS A 76 21.57 -10.54 1.99
N LYS A 77 22.46 -10.61 2.97
CA LYS A 77 23.89 -10.32 2.79
C LYS A 77 24.63 -11.64 2.54
N PRO A 78 25.48 -11.75 1.50
CA PRO A 78 26.25 -12.97 1.25
C PRO A 78 27.07 -13.39 2.47
N GLY A 79 27.03 -14.68 2.83
CA GLY A 79 27.77 -15.22 3.98
C GLY A 79 27.15 -14.95 5.35
N ASP A 80 26.12 -14.10 5.46
CA ASP A 80 25.40 -13.86 6.71
C ASP A 80 24.05 -14.60 6.72
N LYS A 81 23.76 -15.31 7.81
CA LYS A 81 22.49 -16.03 7.98
C LYS A 81 21.34 -15.12 8.45
N ARG A 82 21.63 -13.89 8.87
CA ARG A 82 20.64 -12.93 9.38
C ARG A 82 19.86 -12.28 8.25
N ALA A 83 18.60 -11.97 8.54
CA ALA A 83 17.77 -11.12 7.70
C ALA A 83 18.02 -9.64 8.04
N TYR A 84 18.20 -8.82 7.01
CA TYR A 84 18.34 -7.38 7.10
C TYR A 84 17.16 -6.69 6.44
N TYR A 85 16.87 -5.45 6.84
CA TYR A 85 15.70 -4.70 6.41
C TYR A 85 16.07 -3.25 6.13
N THR A 86 15.41 -2.65 5.14
CA THR A 86 15.52 -1.23 4.81
C THR A 86 14.15 -0.67 4.44
N ALA A 87 13.89 0.61 4.72
CA ALA A 87 12.64 1.26 4.35
C ALA A 87 12.66 1.67 2.87
N ILE A 88 11.51 1.58 2.20
CA ILE A 88 11.32 2.20 0.89
C ILE A 88 11.06 3.70 1.08
N LYS A 89 12.10 4.51 0.95
CA LYS A 89 12.04 5.96 1.23
C LYS A 89 11.35 6.75 0.11
N ASN A 90 11.36 6.22 -1.13
CA ASN A 90 10.72 6.86 -2.27
C ASN A 90 9.26 6.41 -2.39
N ILE A 91 8.34 7.22 -1.86
CA ILE A 91 6.91 6.91 -1.85
C ILE A 91 6.33 6.74 -3.26
N ARG A 92 6.87 7.43 -4.26
CA ARG A 92 6.42 7.34 -5.66
C ARG A 92 6.75 5.97 -6.25
N GLU A 93 7.99 5.52 -6.04
CA GLU A 93 8.41 4.17 -6.47
C GLU A 93 7.63 3.09 -5.71
N TRP A 94 7.41 3.28 -4.41
CA TRP A 94 6.55 2.40 -3.61
C TRP A 94 5.12 2.31 -4.19
N ARG A 95 4.50 3.46 -4.50
CA ARG A 95 3.14 3.49 -5.06
C ARG A 95 3.06 2.71 -6.36
N LYS A 96 4.04 2.85 -7.25
CA LYS A 96 4.07 2.11 -8.51
C LYS A 96 4.29 0.61 -8.31
N GLU A 97 5.31 0.23 -7.55
CA GLU A 97 5.77 -1.15 -7.48
C GLU A 97 5.00 -2.02 -6.49
N ALA A 98 4.55 -1.44 -5.37
CA ALA A 98 3.88 -2.18 -4.31
C ALA A 98 2.36 -1.93 -4.25
N TYR A 99 1.89 -0.73 -4.57
CA TYR A 99 0.48 -0.39 -4.42
C TYR A 99 -0.31 -0.60 -5.71
N TYR A 100 0.01 0.12 -6.79
CA TYR A 100 -0.75 0.07 -8.05
C TYR A 100 -0.71 -1.30 -8.72
N LYS A 101 0.43 -2.01 -8.70
CA LYS A 101 0.51 -3.39 -9.23
C LYS A 101 -0.39 -4.36 -8.47
N LYS A 102 -0.47 -4.25 -7.14
CA LYS A 102 -1.36 -5.10 -6.34
C LYS A 102 -2.83 -4.81 -6.61
N ILE A 103 -3.19 -3.53 -6.78
CA ILE A 103 -4.55 -3.16 -7.16
C ILE A 103 -4.85 -3.67 -8.57
N GLU A 104 -3.91 -3.58 -9.52
CA GLU A 104 -4.10 -4.12 -10.87
C GLU A 104 -4.38 -5.63 -10.83
N GLU A 105 -3.62 -6.39 -10.04
CA GLU A 105 -3.83 -7.83 -9.86
C GLU A 105 -5.19 -8.13 -9.23
N ASP A 106 -5.55 -7.43 -8.16
CA ASP A 106 -6.84 -7.57 -7.49
C ASP A 106 -8.02 -7.24 -8.41
N VAL A 107 -7.90 -6.16 -9.20
CA VAL A 107 -8.90 -5.76 -10.18
C VAL A 107 -9.10 -6.85 -11.24
N ARG A 108 -8.02 -7.41 -11.78
CA ARG A 108 -8.08 -8.52 -12.74
C ARG A 108 -8.72 -9.77 -12.14
N GLN A 109 -8.35 -10.11 -10.90
CA GLN A 109 -8.89 -11.28 -10.21
C GLN A 109 -10.36 -11.11 -9.86
N THR A 110 -10.77 -9.92 -9.44
CA THR A 110 -12.16 -9.54 -9.21
C THR A 110 -12.97 -9.68 -10.50
N ARG A 111 -12.50 -9.12 -11.63
CA ARG A 111 -13.15 -9.27 -12.94
C ARG A 111 -13.37 -10.73 -13.30
N LYS A 112 -12.33 -11.56 -13.16
CA LYS A 112 -12.39 -13.00 -13.44
C LYS A 112 -13.45 -13.70 -12.59
N ASN A 113 -13.51 -13.38 -11.30
CA ASN A 113 -14.47 -14.02 -10.38
C ASN A 113 -15.91 -13.56 -10.65
N LEU A 114 -16.13 -12.28 -10.96
CA LEU A 114 -17.44 -11.76 -11.31
C LEU A 114 -17.97 -12.37 -12.62
N LEU A 115 -17.13 -12.52 -13.64
CA LEU A 115 -17.52 -13.20 -14.88
C LEU A 115 -17.87 -14.67 -14.64
N LYS A 116 -17.09 -15.39 -13.84
CA LYS A 116 -17.41 -16.76 -13.42
C LYS A 116 -18.73 -16.85 -12.65
N ALA A 117 -19.04 -15.85 -11.82
CA ALA A 117 -20.29 -15.81 -11.08
C ALA A 117 -21.48 -15.62 -12.02
N LEU A 118 -21.39 -14.74 -13.04
CA LEU A 118 -22.42 -14.62 -14.07
C LEU A 118 -22.61 -15.92 -14.84
N GLU A 119 -21.52 -16.56 -15.25
CA GLU A 119 -21.55 -17.86 -15.94
C GLU A 119 -22.23 -18.94 -15.10
N ALA A 120 -21.97 -18.97 -13.79
CA ALA A 120 -22.57 -19.93 -12.86
C ALA A 120 -24.08 -19.72 -12.67
N ILE A 121 -24.58 -18.48 -12.79
CA ILE A 121 -26.03 -18.20 -12.76
C ILE A 121 -26.68 -18.66 -14.08
N GLY A 122 -25.97 -18.54 -15.21
CA GLY A 122 -26.45 -18.98 -16.52
C GLY A 122 -27.79 -18.35 -16.89
N ASP A 123 -28.72 -19.18 -17.37
CA ASP A 123 -30.05 -18.77 -17.82
C ASP A 123 -31.11 -18.78 -16.72
N ASP A 124 -30.72 -18.78 -15.43
CA ASP A 124 -31.67 -18.64 -14.32
C ASP A 124 -32.33 -17.24 -14.38
N GLU A 125 -33.66 -17.24 -14.49
CA GLU A 125 -34.53 -16.06 -14.55
C GLU A 125 -35.36 -15.86 -13.27
N SER A 126 -35.03 -16.55 -12.18
CA SER A 126 -35.62 -16.27 -10.87
C SER A 126 -35.37 -14.83 -10.45
N GLU A 127 -36.28 -14.28 -9.63
CA GLU A 127 -36.14 -12.91 -9.10
C GLU A 127 -34.81 -12.72 -8.34
N GLU A 128 -34.35 -13.77 -7.65
CA GLU A 128 -33.06 -13.79 -6.98
C GLU A 128 -31.90 -13.73 -7.98
N ALA A 129 -31.91 -14.57 -9.02
CA ALA A 129 -30.88 -14.57 -10.07
C ALA A 129 -30.78 -13.22 -10.77
N MET A 130 -31.91 -12.59 -11.12
CA MET A 130 -31.93 -11.27 -11.74
C MET A 130 -31.29 -10.19 -10.85
N LYS A 131 -31.66 -10.12 -9.57
CA LYS A 131 -31.07 -9.17 -8.61
C LYS A 131 -29.56 -9.37 -8.43
N ILE A 132 -29.10 -10.61 -8.42
CA ILE A 132 -27.67 -10.91 -8.29
C ILE A 132 -26.92 -10.56 -9.58
N LYS A 133 -27.48 -10.87 -10.76
CA LYS A 133 -26.92 -10.45 -12.06
C LYS A 133 -26.71 -8.93 -12.11
N GLU A 134 -27.72 -8.14 -11.77
CA GLU A 134 -27.62 -6.67 -11.72
C GLU A 134 -26.47 -6.18 -10.82
N ARG A 135 -26.33 -6.77 -9.62
CA ARG A 135 -25.25 -6.43 -8.68
C ARG A 135 -23.87 -6.78 -9.22
N ILE A 136 -23.75 -7.94 -9.88
CA ILE A 136 -22.49 -8.37 -10.49
C ILE A 136 -22.13 -7.48 -11.68
N GLU A 137 -23.09 -7.14 -12.54
CA GLU A 137 -22.90 -6.26 -13.68
C GLU A 137 -22.48 -4.85 -13.24
N PHE A 138 -23.13 -4.29 -12.23
CA PHE A 138 -22.72 -3.02 -11.63
C PHE A 138 -21.27 -3.10 -11.10
N SER A 139 -20.91 -4.20 -10.44
CA SER A 139 -19.56 -4.43 -9.93
C SER A 139 -18.53 -4.56 -11.06
N LEU A 140 -18.88 -5.19 -12.18
CA LEU A 140 -18.04 -5.29 -13.38
C LEU A 140 -17.81 -3.91 -14.01
N GLN A 141 -18.84 -3.07 -14.11
CA GLN A 141 -18.71 -1.70 -14.62
C GLN A 141 -17.74 -0.89 -13.75
N ARG A 142 -17.91 -0.96 -12.43
CA ARG A 142 -17.01 -0.30 -11.47
C ARG A 142 -15.58 -0.82 -11.58
N ASN A 143 -15.41 -2.13 -11.66
CA ASN A 143 -14.11 -2.78 -11.80
C ASN A 143 -13.39 -2.33 -13.08
N ALA A 144 -14.09 -2.23 -14.22
CA ALA A 144 -13.53 -1.77 -15.48
C ALA A 144 -13.06 -0.30 -15.42
N ILE A 145 -13.77 0.58 -14.70
CA ILE A 145 -13.34 1.96 -14.47
C ILE A 145 -12.05 1.97 -13.64
N THR A 146 -12.00 1.21 -12.54
CA THR A 146 -10.80 1.09 -11.70
C THR A 146 -9.61 0.56 -12.49
N GLU A 147 -9.81 -0.47 -13.33
CA GLU A 147 -8.77 -1.02 -14.22
C GLU A 147 -8.16 0.05 -15.11
N ARG A 148 -9.00 0.90 -15.72
CA ARG A 148 -8.54 1.99 -16.58
C ARG A 148 -7.76 3.04 -15.79
N ILE A 149 -8.25 3.44 -14.61
CA ILE A 149 -7.57 4.43 -13.75
C ILE A 149 -6.19 3.91 -13.35
N ILE A 150 -6.11 2.70 -12.81
CA ILE A 150 -4.84 2.12 -12.35
C ILE A 150 -3.84 1.96 -13.50
N ASN A 151 -4.31 1.57 -14.69
CA ASN A 151 -3.46 1.51 -15.88
C ASN A 151 -2.88 2.87 -16.28
N ILE A 152 -3.63 3.98 -16.10
CA ILE A 152 -3.11 5.33 -16.34
C ILE A 152 -1.98 5.63 -15.35
N PHE A 153 -2.17 5.36 -14.06
CA PHE A 153 -1.12 5.56 -13.04
C PHE A 153 0.12 4.68 -13.26
N LEU A 154 -0.04 3.44 -13.71
CA LEU A 154 1.08 2.53 -13.97
C LEU A 154 1.93 2.93 -15.18
N LYS A 155 1.27 3.44 -16.24
CA LYS A 155 1.92 3.77 -17.53
C LYS A 155 2.52 5.17 -17.59
N ASN A 156 2.19 6.03 -16.64
CA ASN A 156 2.61 7.43 -16.64
C ASN A 156 3.34 7.79 -15.34
N GLU A 157 3.98 8.95 -15.33
CA GLU A 157 4.45 9.55 -14.08
C GLU A 157 3.25 10.01 -13.25
N GLU A 158 3.15 9.52 -12.03
CA GLU A 158 2.03 9.78 -11.12
C GLU A 158 1.74 11.27 -10.93
N GLU A 159 2.79 12.09 -10.74
CA GLU A 159 2.66 13.53 -10.55
C GLU A 159 2.00 14.21 -11.76
N LYS A 160 2.34 13.77 -12.97
CA LYS A 160 1.72 14.26 -14.20
C LYS A 160 0.24 13.87 -14.27
N VAL A 161 -0.08 12.63 -13.91
CA VAL A 161 -1.47 12.14 -13.87
C VAL A 161 -2.30 12.96 -12.88
N LEU A 162 -1.79 13.17 -11.67
CA LEU A 162 -2.49 13.92 -10.62
C LEU A 162 -2.76 15.37 -11.02
N ARG A 163 -1.80 16.04 -11.67
CA ARG A 163 -1.99 17.42 -12.17
C ARG A 163 -3.09 17.50 -13.22
N VAL A 164 -3.03 16.63 -14.23
CA VAL A 164 -4.06 16.60 -15.29
C VAL A 164 -5.44 16.28 -14.69
N LEU A 165 -5.52 15.35 -13.74
CA LEU A 165 -6.78 15.04 -13.05
C LEU A 165 -7.32 16.24 -12.28
N LEU A 166 -6.46 16.95 -11.54
CA LEU A 166 -6.86 18.12 -10.77
C LEU A 166 -7.42 19.22 -11.68
N GLU A 167 -6.67 19.59 -12.72
CA GLU A 167 -7.10 20.60 -13.72
C GLU A 167 -8.44 20.22 -14.35
N CYS A 168 -8.59 18.97 -14.80
CA CYS A 168 -9.83 18.49 -15.41
C CYS A 168 -11.03 18.53 -14.44
N LEU A 169 -10.81 18.18 -13.17
CA LEU A 169 -11.87 18.14 -12.16
C LEU A 169 -12.27 19.53 -11.72
N GLU A 170 -11.31 20.44 -11.53
CA GLU A 170 -11.58 21.85 -11.21
C GLU A 170 -12.37 22.52 -12.34
N GLU A 171 -12.00 22.29 -13.60
CA GLU A 171 -12.77 22.83 -14.73
C GLU A 171 -14.18 22.24 -14.81
N LYS A 172 -14.33 20.93 -14.66
CA LYS A 172 -15.63 20.28 -14.91
C LYS A 172 -16.60 20.38 -13.75
N LEU A 173 -16.13 20.29 -12.50
CA LEU A 173 -17.00 20.29 -11.32
C LEU A 173 -17.42 21.69 -10.90
N ASN A 174 -16.63 22.72 -11.19
CA ASN A 174 -17.03 24.12 -10.97
C ASN A 174 -18.06 24.63 -12.00
N ASN A 175 -18.32 23.83 -13.05
CA ASN A 175 -19.28 24.12 -14.11
C ASN A 175 -20.57 23.26 -14.01
N ILE A 176 -20.78 22.58 -12.87
CA ILE A 176 -22.00 21.84 -12.50
C ILE A 176 -22.70 22.62 -11.40
#